data_AF-A0A382Y8U3-F1
#
_entry.id   AF-A0A382Y8U3-F1
#
_cell.length_a   1.000
_cell.length_b   1.000
_cell.length_c   1.000
_cell.angle_alpha   90.00
_cell.angle_beta   90.00
_cell.angle_gamma   90.00
#
_symmetry.space_group_name_H-M   'P 1'
#
loop_
_entity.id
_entity.type
_entity.pdbx_description
1 polymer ?
#
loop_
_entity_poly.entity_id
_entity_poly.type
_entity_poly.pdbx_seq_one_letter_code
_entity_poly.pdbx_strand_id
1 'polypeptide(L)'
;MDRRKFIKNTGYGLGFATFTPQIIATAKNSHGSFRHGLASGDPLHDQVILWTRVTPETDLPIKINWQMSHSPNFQQLVCQGETVTNKERDYCVKVNAILPKQEVPGTTYYYRFLTGNQSSAIGRTHTL
;
A
#
# COMPACT_ATOMS: atom_id res chain seq x y z
N MET A 1 27.47 14.95 -9.03
CA MET A 1 26.22 15.38 -8.37
C MET A 1 25.91 14.36 -7.28
N ASP A 2 26.55 14.55 -6.14
CA ASP A 2 26.61 13.59 -5.04
C ASP A 2 25.51 13.84 -4.00
N ARG A 3 24.75 12.78 -3.70
CA ARG A 3 23.60 12.77 -2.78
C ARG A 3 23.99 12.39 -1.34
N ARG A 4 25.20 12.76 -0.90
CA ARG A 4 25.71 12.44 0.44
C ARG A 4 26.30 13.69 1.08
N LYS A 5 25.44 14.50 1.68
CA LYS A 5 25.88 15.51 2.66
C LYS A 5 25.25 15.19 4.02
N PHE A 6 26.11 14.56 4.80
CA PHE A 6 26.06 14.33 6.22
C PHE A 6 26.22 15.68 6.95
N ILE A 7 25.30 16.04 7.84
CA ILE A 7 25.49 17.15 8.78
C ILE A 7 25.43 16.57 10.19
N LYS A 8 26.62 16.51 10.81
CA LYS A 8 26.81 16.46 12.27
C LYS A 8 26.37 17.80 12.83
N ASN A 9 25.51 17.79 13.86
CA ASN A 9 25.42 18.91 14.78
C ASN A 9 25.18 18.37 16.20
N THR A 10 26.21 18.48 17.04
CA THR A 10 26.15 18.26 18.49
C THR A 10 25.91 19.61 19.15
N GLY A 11 24.90 19.70 20.01
CA GLY A 11 24.64 20.86 20.86
C GLY A 11 23.84 20.44 22.08
N TYR A 12 24.48 20.45 23.24
CA TYR A 12 23.85 20.25 24.55
C TYR A 12 23.02 21.49 24.92
N GLY A 13 21.76 21.28 25.29
CA GLY A 13 20.89 22.32 25.83
C GLY A 13 19.63 21.73 26.46
N LEU A 14 19.59 21.69 27.79
CA LEU A 14 18.40 21.34 28.56
C LEU A 14 17.41 22.51 28.49
N GLY A 15 16.39 22.38 27.66
CA GLY A 15 15.25 23.28 27.59
C GLY A 15 13.99 22.47 27.27
N PHE A 16 13.10 22.33 28.24
CA PHE A 16 11.79 21.71 28.05
C PHE A 16 10.97 22.56 27.07
N ALA A 17 11.01 22.21 25.79
CA ALA A 17 10.06 22.70 24.81
C ALA A 17 8.74 21.94 24.99
N THR A 18 7.69 22.66 25.36
CA THR A 18 6.32 22.16 25.28
C THR A 18 6.00 21.91 23.81
N PHE A 19 6.07 20.65 23.38
CA PHE A 19 5.67 20.25 22.05
C PHE A 19 4.16 20.53 21.91
N THR A 20 3.82 21.56 21.13
CA THR A 20 2.46 21.76 20.66
C THR A 20 2.13 20.64 19.67
N PRO A 21 1.08 19.82 19.88
CA PRO A 21 0.61 18.94 18.85
C PRO A 21 -0.25 19.75 17.88
N GLN A 22 0.38 20.41 16.91
CA GLN A 22 -0.22 20.60 15.60
C GLN A 22 0.56 19.65 14.69
N ILE A 23 -0.02 18.55 14.19
CA ILE A 23 -1.00 18.52 13.12
C ILE A 23 -1.66 17.13 13.21
N ILE A 24 -2.92 17.05 13.62
CA ILE A 24 -3.73 15.91 13.18
C ILE A 24 -4.13 16.29 11.75
N ALA A 25 -3.36 15.82 10.78
CA ALA A 25 -3.73 15.91 9.38
C ALA A 25 -5.06 15.19 9.25
N THR A 26 -6.14 15.96 9.16
CA THR A 26 -7.44 15.48 8.72
C THR A 26 -7.32 15.15 7.24
N ALA A 27 -6.62 14.05 6.94
CA ALA A 27 -6.83 13.36 5.69
C ALA A 27 -8.31 12.94 5.72
N LYS A 28 -9.18 13.78 5.16
CA LYS A 28 -10.53 13.36 4.78
C LYS A 28 -10.32 12.06 4.01
N ASN A 29 -10.80 10.95 4.56
CA ASN A 29 -10.80 9.67 3.88
C ASN A 29 -11.64 9.84 2.62
N SER A 30 -11.01 10.21 1.53
CA SER A 30 -11.69 10.28 0.24
C SER A 30 -11.83 8.86 -0.28
N HIS A 31 -12.97 8.59 -0.89
CA HIS A 31 -13.36 7.28 -1.36
C HIS A 31 -13.20 7.18 -2.88
N GLY A 32 -13.24 5.94 -3.36
CA GLY A 32 -13.21 5.65 -4.78
C GLY A 32 -13.73 4.25 -5.06
N SER A 33 -13.87 3.96 -6.35
CA SER A 33 -14.40 2.68 -6.85
C SER A 33 -13.42 2.00 -7.81
N PHE A 34 -13.38 0.67 -7.78
CA PHE A 34 -12.48 -0.13 -8.61
C PHE A 34 -13.13 -0.49 -9.95
N ARG A 35 -12.99 0.40 -10.95
CA ARG A 35 -13.63 0.23 -12.28
C ARG A 35 -12.66 -0.23 -13.38
N HIS A 36 -11.37 -0.33 -13.09
CA HIS A 36 -10.30 -0.51 -14.08
C HIS A 36 -9.61 -1.88 -13.98
N GLY A 37 -10.29 -2.85 -13.35
CA GLY A 37 -9.74 -4.19 -13.14
C GLY A 37 -8.54 -4.21 -12.20
N LEU A 38 -7.84 -5.34 -12.22
CA LEU A 38 -6.73 -5.69 -11.35
C LEU A 38 -5.67 -6.37 -12.19
N ALA A 39 -4.41 -6.24 -11.78
CA ALA A 39 -3.31 -6.98 -12.39
C ALA A 39 -2.27 -7.37 -11.34
N SER A 40 -1.55 -8.46 -11.62
CA SER A 40 -0.35 -8.85 -10.89
C SER A 40 0.76 -9.23 -11.87
N GLY A 41 2.01 -9.06 -11.49
CA GLY A 41 3.16 -9.29 -12.37
C GLY A 41 4.50 -9.26 -11.64
N ASP A 42 5.58 -9.45 -12.41
CA ASP A 42 6.95 -9.58 -11.91
C ASP A 42 7.07 -10.53 -10.68
N PRO A 43 6.54 -11.78 -10.77
CA PRO A 43 6.64 -12.71 -9.66
C PRO A 43 8.11 -13.08 -9.41
N LEU A 44 8.48 -13.11 -8.14
CA LEU A 44 9.64 -13.80 -7.61
C LEU A 44 9.15 -14.96 -6.71
N HIS A 45 10.10 -15.67 -6.09
CA HIS A 45 9.78 -16.76 -5.17
C HIS A 45 9.06 -16.28 -3.90
N ASP A 46 9.34 -15.06 -3.45
CA ASP A 46 8.88 -14.49 -2.18
C ASP A 46 8.11 -13.18 -2.34
N GLN A 47 7.85 -12.72 -3.57
CA GLN A 47 7.13 -11.47 -3.79
C GLN A 47 6.47 -11.40 -5.16
N VAL A 48 5.49 -10.51 -5.29
CA VAL A 48 4.86 -10.21 -6.57
C VAL A 48 4.33 -8.77 -6.55
N ILE A 49 4.33 -8.13 -7.72
CA ILE A 49 3.74 -6.82 -7.88
C ILE A 49 2.23 -6.95 -8.03
N LEU A 50 1.48 -6.15 -7.28
CA LEU A 50 0.03 -5.97 -7.45
C LEU A 50 -0.27 -4.56 -7.95
N TRP A 51 -1.23 -4.47 -8.87
CA TRP A 51 -1.65 -3.22 -9.50
C TRP A 51 -3.17 -3.08 -9.57
N THR A 52 -3.64 -1.84 -9.40
CA THR A 52 -5.01 -1.41 -9.70
C THR A 52 -5.02 0.08 -10.01
N ARG A 53 -6.09 0.57 -10.66
CA ARG A 53 -6.41 2.01 -10.72
C ARG A 53 -7.75 2.28 -10.03
N VAL A 54 -7.76 3.18 -9.06
CA VAL A 54 -8.97 3.57 -8.34
C VAL A 54 -9.62 4.76 -9.05
N THR A 55 -10.93 4.71 -9.23
CA THR A 55 -11.72 5.84 -9.74
C THR A 55 -12.05 6.75 -8.56
N PRO A 56 -11.47 7.95 -8.47
CA PRO A 56 -11.75 8.85 -7.37
C PRO A 56 -13.17 9.41 -7.44
N GLU A 57 -13.80 9.64 -6.29
CA GLU A 57 -15.03 10.45 -6.20
C GLU A 57 -14.71 11.96 -6.12
N THR A 58 -13.51 12.30 -5.66
CA THR A 58 -13.01 13.68 -5.52
C THR A 58 -11.52 13.76 -5.84
N ASP A 59 -10.99 14.94 -6.12
CA ASP A 59 -9.56 15.15 -6.42
C ASP A 59 -8.62 15.01 -5.19
N LEU A 60 -9.12 14.52 -4.05
CA LEU A 60 -8.33 14.31 -2.83
C LEU A 60 -7.51 13.00 -2.90
N PRO A 61 -6.41 12.88 -2.12
CA PRO A 61 -5.69 11.61 -1.97
C PRO A 61 -6.54 10.51 -1.34
N ILE A 62 -6.41 9.28 -1.85
CA ILE A 62 -7.16 8.10 -1.43
C ILE A 62 -6.23 7.11 -0.72
N LYS A 63 -6.59 6.71 0.49
CA LYS A 63 -5.94 5.60 1.21
C LYS A 63 -6.44 4.28 0.66
N ILE A 64 -5.51 3.39 0.35
CA ILE A 64 -5.75 2.06 -0.19
C ILE A 64 -5.12 1.03 0.74
N ASN A 65 -5.93 0.10 1.21
CA ASN A 65 -5.44 -1.11 1.85
C ASN A 65 -5.41 -2.23 0.81
N TRP A 66 -4.42 -3.10 0.89
CA TRP A 66 -4.32 -4.28 0.04
C TRP A 66 -4.09 -5.50 0.90
N GLN A 67 -4.63 -6.63 0.46
CA GLN A 67 -4.55 -7.89 1.19
C GLN A 67 -4.20 -9.01 0.21
N MET A 68 -3.39 -9.95 0.68
CA MET A 68 -3.12 -11.22 0.02
C MET A 68 -3.50 -12.38 0.95
N SER A 69 -4.06 -13.44 0.38
CA SER A 69 -4.60 -14.57 1.12
C SER A 69 -4.40 -15.89 0.38
N HIS A 70 -4.34 -16.98 1.14
CA HIS A 70 -4.42 -18.35 0.63
C HIS A 70 -5.83 -18.68 0.10
N SER A 71 -6.86 -18.02 0.60
CA SER A 71 -8.25 -18.32 0.27
C SER A 71 -8.96 -17.14 -0.41
N PRO A 72 -9.86 -17.39 -1.37
CA PRO A 72 -10.58 -16.31 -2.07
C PRO A 72 -11.57 -15.57 -1.16
N ASN A 73 -11.94 -16.15 -0.03
CA ASN A 73 -12.79 -15.51 0.98
C ASN A 73 -12.00 -14.66 2.00
N PHE A 74 -10.66 -14.59 1.88
CA PHE A 74 -9.77 -13.81 2.75
C PHE A 74 -9.81 -14.22 4.23
N GLN A 75 -10.14 -15.48 4.52
CA GLN A 75 -10.11 -16.03 5.89
C GLN A 75 -8.68 -16.32 6.38
N GLN A 76 -7.74 -16.58 5.46
CA GLN A 76 -6.34 -16.87 5.79
C GLN A 76 -5.42 -15.85 5.12
N LEU A 77 -5.24 -14.69 5.74
CA LEU A 77 -4.35 -13.65 5.23
C LEU A 77 -2.89 -14.07 5.31
N VAL A 78 -2.15 -13.80 4.23
CA VAL A 78 -0.71 -14.04 4.11
C VAL A 78 0.06 -12.79 4.49
N CYS A 79 -0.29 -11.68 3.84
CA CYS A 79 0.23 -10.36 4.14
C CYS A 79 -0.78 -9.30 3.71
N GLN A 80 -0.60 -8.09 4.25
CA GLN A 80 -1.41 -6.94 3.91
C GLN A 80 -0.60 -5.67 4.11
N GLY A 81 -1.07 -4.57 3.55
CA GLY A 81 -0.45 -3.27 3.74
C GLY A 81 -1.35 -2.13 3.32
N GLU A 82 -0.81 -0.93 3.47
CA GLU A 82 -1.50 0.31 3.15
C GLU A 82 -0.64 1.15 2.22
N THR A 83 -1.28 1.94 1.36
CA THR A 83 -0.63 2.93 0.51
C THR A 83 -1.58 4.08 0.24
N VAL A 84 -1.07 5.19 -0.28
CA VAL A 84 -1.88 6.32 -0.70
C VAL A 84 -1.67 6.53 -2.19
N THR A 85 -2.76 6.82 -2.89
CA THR A 85 -2.73 7.24 -4.29
C THR A 85 -3.43 8.57 -4.47
N ASN A 86 -3.09 9.29 -5.52
CA ASN A 86 -3.53 10.66 -5.76
C ASN A 86 -3.54 10.96 -7.26
N LYS A 87 -3.96 12.19 -7.61
CA LYS A 87 -4.04 12.68 -8.99
C LYS A 87 -2.71 12.65 -9.75
N GLU A 88 -1.58 12.91 -9.08
CA GLU A 88 -0.25 12.98 -9.71
C GLU A 88 0.21 11.64 -10.30
N ARG A 89 -0.32 10.53 -9.75
CA ARG A 89 -0.07 9.17 -10.24
C ARG A 89 -1.33 8.53 -10.86
N ASP A 90 -2.27 9.36 -11.30
CA ASP A 90 -3.53 8.96 -11.92
C ASP A 90 -4.32 7.93 -11.10
N TYR A 91 -4.27 8.06 -9.76
CA TYR A 91 -4.90 7.14 -8.82
C TYR A 91 -4.52 5.65 -9.03
N CYS A 92 -3.39 5.41 -9.69
CA CYS A 92 -2.82 4.08 -9.86
C CYS A 92 -2.11 3.65 -8.57
N VAL A 93 -2.26 2.37 -8.25
CA VAL A 93 -1.62 1.71 -7.13
C VAL A 93 -0.69 0.65 -7.70
N LYS A 94 0.56 0.65 -7.24
CA LYS A 94 1.54 -0.39 -7.50
C LYS A 94 2.20 -0.73 -6.17
N VAL A 95 2.01 -1.95 -5.68
CA VAL A 95 2.57 -2.41 -4.41
C VAL A 95 3.41 -3.66 -4.64
N ASN A 96 4.52 -3.77 -3.94
CA ASN A 96 5.32 -4.99 -3.89
C ASN A 96 4.83 -5.82 -2.70
N ALA A 97 4.10 -6.89 -2.96
CA ALA A 97 3.60 -7.79 -1.93
C ALA A 97 4.70 -8.80 -1.58
N ILE A 98 5.43 -8.51 -0.51
CA ILE A 98 6.48 -9.39 0.02
C ILE A 98 5.83 -10.42 0.94
N LEU A 99 6.09 -11.70 0.66
CA LEU A 99 5.58 -12.84 1.40
C LEU A 99 6.42 -13.10 2.66
N PRO A 100 5.81 -13.56 3.76
CA PRO A 100 6.54 -14.11 4.89
C PRO A 100 7.45 -15.27 4.47
N LYS A 101 8.60 -15.43 5.14
CA LYS A 101 9.61 -16.44 4.78
C LYS A 101 9.12 -17.89 4.81
N GLN A 102 8.04 -18.18 5.56
CA GLN A 102 7.44 -19.50 5.66
C GLN A 102 6.50 -19.85 4.49
N GLU A 103 6.22 -18.90 3.60
CA GLU A 103 5.41 -19.14 2.42
C GLU A 103 6.16 -19.98 1.38
N VAL A 104 5.41 -20.79 0.64
CA VAL A 104 5.98 -21.73 -0.32
C VAL A 104 6.04 -21.06 -1.70
N PRO A 105 7.21 -21.02 -2.38
CA PRO A 105 7.31 -20.56 -3.77
C PRO A 105 6.43 -21.41 -4.72
N GLY A 106 6.11 -20.90 -5.91
CA GLY A 106 5.22 -21.59 -6.85
C GLY A 106 3.78 -21.75 -6.33
N THR A 107 3.33 -20.84 -5.46
CA THR A 107 2.01 -20.92 -4.82
C THR A 107 1.05 -19.91 -5.42
N THR A 108 -0.21 -20.32 -5.54
CA THR A 108 -1.29 -19.45 -5.99
C THR A 108 -1.90 -18.70 -4.80
N TYR A 109 -1.93 -17.38 -4.89
CA TYR A 109 -2.52 -16.49 -3.90
C TYR A 109 -3.67 -15.67 -4.48
N TYR A 110 -4.58 -15.25 -3.61
CA TYR A 110 -5.67 -14.33 -3.92
C TYR A 110 -5.35 -12.96 -3.34
N TYR A 111 -5.69 -11.90 -4.06
CA TYR A 111 -5.47 -10.54 -3.58
C TYR A 111 -6.66 -9.62 -3.88
N ARG A 112 -6.79 -8.57 -3.06
CA ARG A 112 -7.79 -7.52 -3.27
C ARG A 112 -7.27 -6.18 -2.75
N PHE A 113 -7.89 -5.12 -3.24
CA PHE A 113 -7.73 -3.76 -2.75
C PHE A 113 -9.01 -3.31 -2.05
N LEU A 114 -8.85 -2.42 -1.09
CA LEU A 114 -9.90 -1.90 -0.23
C LEU A 114 -9.72 -0.39 -0.08
N THR A 115 -10.81 0.36 -0.12
CA THR A 115 -10.81 1.79 0.19
C THR A 115 -12.15 2.20 0.79
N GLY A 116 -12.13 2.78 1.99
CA GLY A 116 -13.35 2.98 2.78
C GLY A 116 -14.15 1.67 2.90
N ASN A 117 -15.40 1.69 2.41
CA ASN A 117 -16.30 0.54 2.41
C ASN A 117 -16.33 -0.20 1.05
N GLN A 118 -15.47 0.17 0.11
CA GLN A 118 -15.40 -0.44 -1.22
C GLN A 118 -14.29 -1.50 -1.26
N SER A 119 -14.59 -2.61 -1.91
CA SER A 119 -13.62 -3.67 -2.21
C SER A 119 -13.52 -3.87 -3.71
N SER A 120 -12.32 -4.15 -4.21
CA SER A 120 -12.12 -4.55 -5.59
C SER A 120 -12.72 -5.93 -5.86
N ALA A 121 -12.72 -6.35 -7.11
CA ALA A 121 -12.79 -7.77 -7.45
C ALA A 121 -11.64 -8.55 -6.77
N ILE A 122 -11.69 -9.88 -6.85
CA ILE A 122 -10.61 -10.73 -6.32
C ILE A 122 -9.67 -11.06 -7.49
N GLY A 123 -8.42 -10.67 -7.35
CA GLY A 123 -7.34 -11.07 -8.26
C GLY A 123 -6.71 -12.38 -7.80
N ARG A 124 -6.05 -13.08 -8.73
CA ARG A 124 -5.26 -14.28 -8.45
C ARG A 124 -3.86 -14.10 -9.03
N THR A 125 -2.86 -14.55 -8.30
CA THR A 125 -1.44 -14.47 -8.71
C THR A 125 -0.73 -15.77 -8.36
N HIS A 126 0.43 -16.00 -8.99
CA HIS A 126 1.27 -17.18 -8.77
C HIS A 126 2.72 -16.73 -8.62
N THR A 127 3.39 -17.16 -7.55
CA THR A 127 4.83 -16.92 -7.36
C THR A 127 5.67 -17.88 -8.19
N LEU A 128 6.98 -17.61 -8.32
CA LEU A 128 7.92 -18.52 -8.99
C LEU A 128 8.29 -19.71 -8.10
#